data_AF-A0A0G0F326-F1
#
_entry.id   AF-A0A0G0F326-F1
#
_cell.length_a   1.000
_cell.length_b   1.000
_cell.length_c   1.000
_cell.angle_alpha   90.00
_cell.angle_beta   90.00
_cell.angle_gamma   90.00
#
_symmetry.space_group_name_H-M   'P 1'
#
loop_
_entity.id
_entity.type
_entity.pdbx_description
1 polymer ?
#
loop_
_entity_poly.entity_id
_entity_poly.type
_entity_poly.pdbx_seq_one_letter_code
_entity_poly.pdbx_strand_id
1 'polypeptide(L)'
;MAEINLFAKTNFRNQERSFGIKTDDRRRHMYVIGKTGMGKSNMLENMAIQDIRSGHGMCYVDPHGEGAEKMLRAVPANRINDVVYFNPADKEFPIAFNILESVEEDKKHLVASGMMGVFKKIWPDVWSPRMEYILNNTILALLDYPGSTMLGVNRMMSDANYRKRVYPKIKDPVVKSFWLNEFDKWEDKFRKEAVAAIQNKVGQFLSSFVIRHIVGQPKSSIDMRDIMDNQKILIVNLSKGRIGEDAMRLLGGMIVTKIQLAAMGRVEIPESERKDFFLYVDEFQNFATESFANILSEARKYRLALILAHQYVNQLIFDGNTTVRDAIFGNVGTIVSFRVGAEDAEALEKEFDPVFLMNDIVNLSKYQMYLKLMIDGIAGDAFSATSLPPISLTDTESNEEKVIAVSRERYGKSRAEVEEKIARWSGMFDFEEFENESSDKKTNSQQTKEKNIIIPNPQIKKSNLNNTEKDIVSIKNEVLIKAEIPTAIPSVPIAPVEKNIVSEIKKEEKKMYDAICSSCDEKIQVPFAPDPKRPTFCKECLKEYQRARAINQKEKEEKQSYVAKREIAPKYSQNEEGQQNSKPDVIVSADKPMSLSQMSHIAPKKFKSLRKKSEVNLTDVRNLINQTKNNQGNE
;
A
#
# COMPACT_ATOMS: atom_id res chain seq x y z
N MET A 1 14.04 16.09 29.55
CA MET A 1 13.99 17.10 28.47
C MET A 1 12.96 16.60 27.48
N ALA A 2 12.03 17.44 27.02
CA ALA A 2 11.08 17.03 25.99
C ALA A 2 11.87 16.65 24.73
N GLU A 3 11.74 15.40 24.29
CA GLU A 3 12.45 14.93 23.10
C GLU A 3 11.83 15.57 21.86
N ILE A 4 12.67 16.23 21.06
CA ILE A 4 12.29 16.98 19.86
C ILE A 4 12.70 16.17 18.64
N ASN A 5 11.77 15.92 17.73
CA ASN A 5 12.03 15.28 16.45
C ASN A 5 12.23 16.38 15.38
N LEU A 6 13.46 16.51 14.85
CA LEU A 6 13.86 17.58 13.94
C LEU A 6 13.47 17.25 12.50
N PHE A 7 12.82 18.17 11.78
CA PHE A 7 12.39 17.87 10.41
C PHE A 7 12.62 19.01 9.41
N ALA A 8 13.03 20.19 9.91
CA ALA A 8 13.05 21.41 9.13
C ALA A 8 14.11 22.41 9.60
N LYS A 9 14.47 23.35 8.73
CA LYS A 9 15.16 24.59 9.07
C LYS A 9 14.25 25.78 8.84
N THR A 10 14.19 26.70 9.80
CA THR A 10 13.53 27.98 9.61
C THR A 10 14.28 28.76 8.54
N ASN A 11 13.58 29.56 7.75
CA ASN A 11 14.20 30.60 6.92
C ASN A 11 13.73 32.01 7.34
N PHE A 12 13.14 32.08 8.54
CA PHE A 12 12.59 33.29 9.13
C PHE A 12 13.73 34.28 9.41
N ARG A 13 13.62 35.49 8.83
CA ARG A 13 14.64 36.57 8.91
C ARG A 13 16.07 36.16 8.50
N ASN A 14 16.23 35.24 7.53
CA ASN A 14 17.54 34.70 7.13
C ASN A 14 18.31 34.00 8.28
N GLN A 15 17.65 33.65 9.37
CA GLN A 15 18.22 32.78 10.39
C GLN A 15 17.84 31.34 10.06
N GLU A 16 18.82 30.58 9.57
CA GLU A 16 18.70 29.15 9.36
C GLU A 16 18.95 28.43 10.67
N ARG A 17 17.87 28.02 11.35
CA ARG A 17 17.93 27.20 12.55
C ARG A 17 17.11 25.95 12.37
N SER A 18 17.71 24.81 12.69
CA SER A 18 17.00 23.54 12.74
C SER A 18 15.92 23.60 13.83
N PHE A 19 14.73 23.13 13.49
CA PHE A 19 13.64 22.98 14.44
C PHE A 19 12.90 21.66 14.21
N GLY A 20 12.07 21.33 15.19
CA GLY A 20 11.32 20.09 15.22
C GLY A 20 10.05 20.24 16.02
N ILE A 21 9.41 19.10 16.28
CA ILE A 21 8.18 19.01 17.06
C ILE A 21 8.44 18.20 18.33
N LYS A 22 7.90 18.67 19.46
CA LYS A 22 8.00 17.97 20.74
C LYS A 22 7.13 16.73 20.73
N THR A 23 7.55 15.69 21.47
CA THR A 23 6.79 14.44 21.57
C THR A 23 5.35 14.63 22.03
N ASP A 24 5.07 15.52 22.99
CA ASP A 24 3.67 15.80 23.41
C ASP A 24 2.82 16.42 22.29
N ASP A 25 3.41 17.34 21.53
CA ASP A 25 2.74 18.00 20.40
C ASP A 25 2.44 17.00 19.27
N ARG A 26 3.34 16.04 19.03
CA ARG A 26 3.13 14.95 18.06
C ARG A 26 1.94 14.05 18.39
N ARG A 27 1.51 13.95 19.66
CA ARG A 27 0.32 13.18 20.07
C ARG A 27 -0.97 13.75 19.49
N ARG A 28 -0.95 15.00 19.03
CA ARG A 28 -2.05 15.66 18.31
C ARG A 28 -1.94 15.47 16.79
N HIS A 29 -1.11 14.52 16.35
CA HIS A 29 -0.96 14.11 14.95
C HIS A 29 -0.29 15.17 14.06
N MET A 30 0.16 14.72 12.90
CA MET A 30 0.75 15.57 11.87
C MET A 30 0.18 15.21 10.51
N TYR A 31 -0.16 16.23 9.74
CA TYR A 31 -0.70 16.10 8.40
C TYR A 31 0.23 16.78 7.40
N VAL A 32 0.67 16.02 6.41
CA VAL A 32 1.65 16.44 5.41
C VAL A 32 1.02 16.33 4.01
N ILE A 33 0.99 17.43 3.27
CA ILE A 33 0.41 17.50 1.93
C ILE A 33 1.38 18.10 0.92
N GLY A 34 1.28 17.70 -0.35
CA GLY A 34 2.15 18.20 -1.41
C GLY A 34 2.24 17.28 -2.62
N LYS A 35 2.57 17.85 -3.78
CA LYS A 35 2.81 17.08 -5.01
C LYS A 35 4.00 16.14 -4.88
N THR A 36 4.06 15.14 -5.76
CA THR A 36 5.20 14.21 -5.88
C THR A 36 6.51 14.97 -6.09
N GLY A 37 7.57 14.48 -5.45
CA GLY A 37 8.92 15.05 -5.58
C GLY A 37 9.17 16.37 -4.84
N MET A 38 8.22 16.87 -4.04
CA MET A 38 8.38 18.15 -3.33
C MET A 38 9.13 18.05 -1.99
N GLY A 39 9.33 16.85 -1.45
CA GLY A 39 10.08 16.62 -0.20
C GLY A 39 9.34 15.90 0.92
N LYS A 40 8.06 15.53 0.73
CA LYS A 40 7.23 14.84 1.74
C LYS A 40 7.89 13.57 2.30
N SER A 41 8.19 12.60 1.43
CA SER A 41 8.73 11.31 1.86
C SER A 41 10.07 11.48 2.58
N ASN A 42 10.95 12.36 2.07
CA ASN A 42 12.21 12.68 2.76
C ASN A 42 11.99 13.27 4.17
N MET A 43 11.01 14.15 4.35
CA MET A 43 10.65 14.66 5.67
C MET A 43 10.18 13.53 6.59
N LEU A 44 9.22 12.70 6.14
CA LEU A 44 8.68 11.58 6.93
C LEU A 44 9.78 10.57 7.30
N GLU A 45 10.61 10.18 6.33
CA GLU A 45 11.74 9.28 6.52
C GLU A 45 12.71 9.82 7.54
N ASN A 46 13.09 11.10 7.46
CA ASN A 46 14.00 11.72 8.43
C ASN A 46 13.43 11.67 9.86
N MET A 47 12.12 11.90 10.01
CA MET A 47 11.46 11.83 11.30
C MET A 47 11.42 10.38 11.83
N ALA A 48 11.09 9.42 10.98
CA ALA A 48 11.06 8.00 11.32
C ALA A 48 12.45 7.45 11.70
N ILE A 49 13.50 7.82 10.96
CA ILE A 49 14.89 7.44 11.25
C ILE A 49 15.32 7.97 12.62
N GLN A 50 14.95 9.20 12.96
CA GLN A 50 15.21 9.75 14.29
C GLN A 50 14.52 8.94 15.37
N ASP A 51 13.25 8.57 15.19
CA ASP A 51 12.54 7.75 16.17
C ASP A 51 13.18 6.37 16.37
N ILE A 52 13.62 5.71 15.28
CA ILE A 52 14.36 4.45 15.34
C ILE A 52 15.65 4.63 16.18
N ARG A 53 16.44 5.67 15.89
CA ARG A 53 17.72 5.95 16.56
C ARG A 53 17.55 6.38 18.02
N SER A 54 16.45 7.05 18.33
CA SER A 54 16.08 7.51 19.69
C SER A 54 15.54 6.41 20.60
N GLY A 55 15.29 5.20 20.11
CA GLY A 55 14.70 4.14 20.93
C GLY A 55 13.17 4.13 20.95
N HIS A 56 12.51 4.93 20.11
CA HIS A 56 11.04 4.96 20.06
C HIS A 56 10.47 3.74 19.35
N GLY A 57 9.21 3.44 19.70
CA GLY A 57 8.37 2.50 18.98
C GLY A 57 7.68 3.19 17.82
N MET A 58 7.75 2.59 16.65
CA MET A 58 7.15 3.19 15.46
C MET A 58 6.73 2.15 14.43
N CYS A 59 5.79 2.55 13.58
CA CYS A 59 5.36 1.81 12.41
C CYS A 59 5.56 2.69 11.16
N TYR A 60 6.22 2.17 10.14
CA TYR A 60 6.33 2.81 8.82
C TYR A 60 5.57 2.00 7.78
N VAL A 61 4.51 2.58 7.20
CA VAL A 61 3.72 1.95 6.14
C VAL A 61 4.06 2.57 4.80
N ASP A 62 4.60 1.76 3.91
CA ASP A 62 5.10 2.19 2.60
C ASP A 62 4.44 1.40 1.44
N PRO A 63 3.61 2.05 0.60
CA PRO A 63 3.02 1.41 -0.58
C PRO A 63 3.98 1.26 -1.77
N HIS A 64 5.16 1.88 -1.73
CA HIS A 64 6.14 1.88 -2.82
C HIS A 64 7.34 0.95 -2.54
N GLY A 65 7.79 0.92 -1.29
CA GLY A 65 8.79 0.00 -0.76
C GLY A 65 10.18 0.62 -0.55
N GLU A 66 10.52 1.69 -1.26
CA GLU A 66 11.81 2.38 -1.15
C GLU A 66 12.04 2.98 0.25
N GLY A 67 11.00 3.57 0.84
CA GLY A 67 11.04 4.12 2.19
C GLY A 67 11.20 3.02 3.23
N ALA A 68 10.50 1.89 3.07
CA ALA A 68 10.64 0.73 3.94
C ALA A 68 12.07 0.12 3.89
N GLU A 69 12.64 -0.03 2.69
CA GLU A 69 14.03 -0.50 2.51
C GLU A 69 15.03 0.50 3.12
N LYS A 70 14.77 1.81 3.03
CA LYS A 70 15.56 2.83 3.72
C LYS A 70 15.45 2.73 5.25
N MET A 71 14.26 2.43 5.80
CA MET A 71 14.10 2.23 7.24
C MET A 71 14.93 1.06 7.75
N LEU A 72 15.01 -0.06 7.00
CA LEU A 72 15.87 -1.20 7.35
C LEU A 72 17.34 -0.81 7.48
N ARG A 73 17.85 -0.04 6.51
CA ARG A 73 19.23 0.48 6.53
C ARG A 73 19.49 1.50 7.63
N ALA A 74 18.45 2.06 8.23
CA ALA A 74 18.57 3.03 9.32
C ALA A 74 18.56 2.40 10.72
N VAL A 75 18.30 1.09 10.84
CA VAL A 75 18.23 0.39 12.11
C VAL A 75 19.65 0.24 12.72
N PRO A 76 19.90 0.77 13.93
CA PRO A 76 21.16 0.59 14.61
C PRO A 76 21.29 -0.83 15.19
N ALA A 77 22.53 -1.29 15.39
CA ALA A 77 22.83 -2.67 15.79
C ALA A 77 22.12 -3.12 17.09
N ASN A 78 21.93 -2.20 18.03
CA ASN A 78 21.27 -2.46 19.31
C ASN A 78 19.74 -2.64 19.20
N ARG A 79 19.12 -2.30 18.07
CA ARG A 79 17.67 -2.39 17.83
C ARG A 79 17.27 -3.46 16.82
N ILE A 80 18.22 -4.20 16.25
CA ILE A 80 17.96 -5.24 15.22
C ILE A 80 16.89 -6.24 15.69
N ASN A 81 16.96 -6.66 16.96
CA ASN A 81 16.03 -7.63 17.55
C ASN A 81 14.59 -7.10 17.74
N ASP A 82 14.41 -5.78 17.65
CA ASP A 82 13.12 -5.12 17.85
C ASP A 82 12.35 -4.94 16.53
N VAL A 83 12.96 -5.29 15.40
CA VAL A 83 12.38 -5.07 14.08
C VAL A 83 11.42 -6.20 13.70
N VAL A 84 10.22 -5.81 13.29
CA VAL A 84 9.27 -6.64 12.57
C VAL A 84 9.20 -6.12 11.14
N TYR A 85 9.78 -6.86 10.19
CA TYR A 85 9.74 -6.51 8.77
C TYR A 85 8.61 -7.26 8.07
N PHE A 86 7.45 -6.61 7.96
CA PHE A 86 6.31 -7.15 7.23
C PHE A 86 6.44 -6.86 5.75
N ASN A 87 6.85 -7.87 4.98
CA ASN A 87 7.04 -7.79 3.53
C ASN A 87 6.33 -8.95 2.81
N PRO A 88 5.10 -8.75 2.31
CA PRO A 88 4.38 -9.78 1.55
C PRO A 88 5.08 -10.22 0.26
N ALA A 89 6.03 -9.43 -0.26
CA ALA A 89 6.81 -9.85 -1.43
C ALA A 89 7.82 -10.96 -1.08
N ASP A 90 8.10 -11.22 0.20
CA ASP A 90 8.87 -12.37 0.66
C ASP A 90 8.01 -13.63 0.67
N LYS A 91 8.17 -14.43 -0.38
CA LYS A 91 7.36 -15.63 -0.63
C LYS A 91 7.85 -16.85 0.12
N GLU A 92 9.12 -16.86 0.52
CA GLU A 92 9.77 -18.00 1.16
C GLU A 92 9.52 -18.00 2.67
N PHE A 93 9.43 -16.81 3.28
CA PHE A 93 9.18 -16.63 4.71
C PHE A 93 7.97 -15.73 4.98
N PRO A 94 6.75 -16.10 4.56
CA PRO A 94 5.56 -15.31 4.83
C PRO A 94 5.29 -15.15 6.33
N ILE A 95 5.06 -13.91 6.76
CA ILE A 95 4.62 -13.59 8.12
C ILE A 95 3.11 -13.80 8.22
N ALA A 96 2.68 -14.63 9.18
CA ALA A 96 1.26 -14.86 9.41
C ALA A 96 0.59 -13.62 10.00
N PHE A 97 -0.54 -13.21 9.43
CA PHE A 97 -1.34 -12.12 9.96
C PHE A 97 -2.83 -12.41 9.75
N ASN A 98 -3.48 -12.83 10.83
CA ASN A 98 -4.89 -13.17 10.84
C ASN A 98 -5.67 -12.13 11.65
N ILE A 99 -6.38 -11.26 10.96
CA ILE A 99 -7.20 -10.24 11.62
C ILE A 99 -8.34 -10.84 12.46
N LEU A 100 -8.80 -12.05 12.12
CA LEU A 100 -9.89 -12.77 12.81
C LEU A 100 -9.43 -13.51 14.09
N GLU A 101 -8.13 -13.52 14.38
CA GLU A 101 -7.59 -14.23 15.53
C GLU A 101 -7.97 -13.56 16.86
N SER A 102 -8.52 -14.39 17.76
CA SER A 102 -8.67 -14.17 19.21
C SER A 102 -9.07 -12.74 19.59
N VAL A 103 -10.21 -12.31 19.08
CA VAL A 103 -10.77 -10.98 19.32
C VAL A 103 -11.72 -11.03 20.52
N GLU A 104 -11.50 -10.15 21.50
CA GLU A 104 -12.42 -9.95 22.63
C GLU A 104 -13.83 -9.58 22.13
N GLU A 105 -14.85 -9.99 22.90
CA GLU A 105 -16.25 -9.92 22.48
C GLU A 105 -16.71 -8.51 22.10
N ASP A 106 -16.32 -7.53 22.92
CA ASP A 106 -16.63 -6.10 22.77
C ASP A 106 -15.95 -5.46 21.55
N LYS A 107 -14.84 -6.04 21.07
CA LYS A 107 -14.06 -5.52 19.95
C LYS A 107 -14.43 -6.15 18.59
N LYS A 108 -15.23 -7.22 18.56
CA LYS A 108 -15.59 -7.93 17.31
C LYS A 108 -16.27 -7.03 16.28
N HIS A 109 -17.19 -6.18 16.72
CA HIS A 109 -17.86 -5.23 15.82
C HIS A 109 -16.89 -4.23 15.19
N LEU A 110 -15.86 -3.80 15.93
CA LEU A 110 -14.83 -2.92 15.40
C LEU A 110 -13.98 -3.62 14.35
N VAL A 111 -13.62 -4.89 14.57
CA VAL A 111 -12.91 -5.70 13.56
C VAL A 111 -13.75 -5.87 12.30
N ALA A 112 -15.02 -6.27 12.46
CA ALA A 112 -15.94 -6.44 11.34
C ALA A 112 -16.09 -5.11 10.57
N SER A 113 -16.41 -4.01 11.27
CA SER A 113 -16.56 -2.68 10.66
C SER A 113 -15.29 -2.22 9.93
N GLY A 114 -14.11 -2.38 10.54
CA GLY A 114 -12.84 -2.05 9.90
C GLY A 114 -12.59 -2.85 8.63
N MET A 115 -12.85 -4.17 8.65
CA MET A 115 -12.76 -5.01 7.46
C MET A 115 -13.77 -4.63 6.38
N MET A 116 -15.02 -4.35 6.75
CA MET A 116 -16.05 -3.90 5.82
C MET A 116 -15.65 -2.59 5.15
N GLY A 117 -15.09 -1.64 5.91
CA GLY A 117 -14.55 -0.40 5.38
C GLY A 117 -13.41 -0.62 4.37
N VAL A 118 -12.50 -1.55 4.66
CA VAL A 118 -11.43 -1.95 3.73
C VAL A 118 -12.02 -2.56 2.45
N PHE A 119 -12.97 -3.49 2.56
CA PHE A 119 -13.58 -4.12 1.38
C PHE A 119 -14.38 -3.14 0.51
N LYS A 120 -15.18 -2.27 1.15
CA LYS A 120 -15.94 -1.21 0.45
C LYS A 120 -14.99 -0.31 -0.34
N LYS A 121 -13.84 0.04 0.23
CA LYS A 121 -12.84 0.89 -0.41
C LYS A 121 -12.15 0.23 -1.60
N ILE A 122 -11.91 -1.09 -1.54
CA ILE A 122 -11.27 -1.83 -2.62
C ILE A 122 -12.25 -2.05 -3.79
N TRP A 123 -13.53 -2.26 -3.51
CA TRP A 123 -14.54 -2.59 -4.52
C TRP A 123 -15.71 -1.58 -4.59
N PRO A 124 -15.44 -0.27 -4.76
CA PRO A 124 -16.49 0.74 -4.73
C PRO A 124 -17.61 0.47 -5.76
N ASP A 125 -17.24 0.11 -6.99
CA ASP A 125 -18.18 -0.03 -8.10
C ASP A 125 -19.06 -1.29 -8.03
N VAL A 126 -18.69 -2.26 -7.20
CA VAL A 126 -19.37 -3.57 -7.09
C VAL A 126 -20.00 -3.77 -5.70
N TRP A 127 -19.75 -2.84 -4.79
CA TRP A 127 -20.30 -2.89 -3.45
C TRP A 127 -21.83 -2.76 -3.49
N SER A 128 -22.52 -3.60 -2.72
CA SER A 128 -23.98 -3.54 -2.61
C SER A 128 -24.43 -3.77 -1.18
N PRO A 129 -25.60 -3.24 -0.76
CA PRO A 129 -26.13 -3.47 0.58
C PRO A 129 -26.30 -4.96 0.91
N ARG A 130 -26.62 -5.78 -0.11
CA ARG A 130 -26.72 -7.24 0.05
C ARG A 130 -25.36 -7.87 0.33
N MET A 131 -24.34 -7.51 -0.45
CA MET A 131 -22.98 -7.98 -0.24
C MET A 131 -22.49 -7.62 1.16
N GLU A 132 -22.73 -6.38 1.57
CA GLU A 132 -22.39 -5.87 2.90
C GLU A 132 -23.08 -6.68 4.01
N TYR A 133 -24.40 -6.87 3.90
CA TYR A 133 -25.18 -7.63 4.89
C TYR A 133 -24.69 -9.07 5.06
N ILE A 134 -24.48 -9.80 3.96
CA ILE A 134 -24.03 -11.20 4.00
C ILE A 134 -22.59 -11.28 4.52
N LEU A 135 -21.69 -10.42 4.03
CA LEU A 135 -20.29 -10.45 4.40
C LEU A 135 -20.09 -10.06 5.87
N ASN A 136 -20.81 -9.05 6.38
CA ASN A 136 -20.75 -8.66 7.78
C ASN A 136 -21.16 -9.82 8.71
N ASN A 137 -22.30 -10.48 8.44
CA ASN A 137 -22.73 -11.67 9.19
C ASN A 137 -21.74 -12.84 9.07
N THR A 138 -21.01 -12.93 7.96
CA THR A 138 -19.95 -13.93 7.77
C THR A 138 -18.75 -13.64 8.63
N ILE A 139 -18.24 -12.41 8.62
CA ILE A 139 -17.09 -12.02 9.44
C ILE A 139 -17.42 -12.18 10.93
N LEU A 140 -18.60 -11.75 11.38
CA LEU A 140 -19.03 -11.92 12.78
C LEU A 140 -19.10 -13.40 13.18
N ALA A 141 -19.69 -14.26 12.34
CA ALA A 141 -19.74 -15.70 12.61
C ALA A 141 -18.34 -16.35 12.64
N LEU A 142 -17.41 -15.88 11.79
CA LEU A 142 -16.03 -16.39 11.78
C LEU A 142 -15.23 -15.90 12.99
N LEU A 143 -15.48 -14.68 13.49
CA LEU A 143 -14.86 -14.17 14.73
C LEU A 143 -15.26 -14.99 15.96
N ASP A 144 -16.44 -15.61 15.94
CA ASP A 144 -16.89 -16.55 16.97
C ASP A 144 -16.29 -17.96 16.82
N TYR A 145 -15.80 -18.31 15.62
CA TYR A 145 -15.30 -19.65 15.32
C TYR A 145 -13.78 -19.75 15.55
N PRO A 146 -13.31 -20.55 16.53
CA PRO A 146 -11.89 -20.65 16.84
C PRO A 146 -11.06 -21.17 15.67
N GLY A 147 -9.90 -20.53 15.43
CA GLY A 147 -9.00 -20.93 14.34
C GLY A 147 -9.52 -20.64 12.93
N SER A 148 -10.56 -19.81 12.82
CA SER A 148 -11.03 -19.28 11.55
C SER A 148 -9.96 -18.40 10.89
N THR A 149 -10.05 -18.31 9.56
CA THR A 149 -9.17 -17.49 8.73
C THR A 149 -10.01 -16.83 7.65
N MET A 150 -9.40 -15.95 6.85
CA MET A 150 -10.07 -15.34 5.71
C MET A 150 -10.58 -16.36 4.68
N LEU A 151 -9.96 -17.54 4.63
CA LEU A 151 -10.42 -18.66 3.80
C LEU A 151 -11.81 -19.17 4.22
N GLY A 152 -12.20 -18.92 5.47
CA GLY A 152 -13.50 -19.28 6.04
C GLY A 152 -14.67 -18.57 5.36
N VAL A 153 -14.43 -17.39 4.77
CA VAL A 153 -15.49 -16.62 4.10
C VAL A 153 -16.07 -17.42 2.93
N ASN A 154 -15.23 -17.97 2.05
CA ASN A 154 -15.69 -18.78 0.93
C ASN A 154 -16.31 -20.11 1.40
N ARG A 155 -15.79 -20.71 2.47
CA ARG A 155 -16.38 -21.94 3.04
C ARG A 155 -17.77 -21.70 3.63
N MET A 156 -18.00 -20.57 4.29
CA MET A 156 -19.34 -20.20 4.77
C MET A 156 -20.34 -20.10 3.62
N MET A 157 -19.93 -19.65 2.43
CA MET A 157 -20.81 -19.57 1.27
C MET A 157 -21.08 -20.94 0.64
N SER A 158 -20.06 -21.79 0.48
CA SER A 158 -20.16 -23.02 -0.32
C SER A 158 -20.38 -24.31 0.47
N ASP A 159 -19.83 -24.42 1.68
CA ASP A 159 -19.71 -25.69 2.42
C ASP A 159 -20.72 -25.75 3.59
N ALA A 160 -21.79 -26.53 3.38
CA ALA A 160 -22.83 -26.75 4.38
C ALA A 160 -22.32 -27.47 5.64
N ASN A 161 -21.32 -28.36 5.51
CA ASN A 161 -20.76 -29.08 6.65
C ASN A 161 -19.87 -28.16 7.50
N TYR A 162 -19.14 -27.25 6.86
CA TYR A 162 -18.42 -26.18 7.56
C TYR A 162 -19.40 -25.27 8.32
N ARG A 163 -20.47 -24.81 7.67
CA ARG A 163 -21.52 -24.00 8.34
C ARG A 163 -22.09 -24.68 9.59
N LYS A 164 -22.46 -25.97 9.48
CA LYS A 164 -22.94 -26.77 10.63
C LYS A 164 -21.96 -26.83 11.80
N ARG A 165 -20.65 -26.78 11.55
CA ARG A 165 -19.62 -26.70 12.61
C ARG A 165 -19.48 -25.31 13.22
N VAL A 166 -19.77 -24.26 12.45
CA VAL A 166 -19.70 -22.86 12.89
C VAL A 166 -20.91 -22.48 13.75
N TYR A 167 -22.13 -22.89 13.38
CA TYR A 167 -23.37 -22.47 14.05
C TYR A 167 -23.41 -22.63 15.59
N PRO A 168 -22.90 -23.73 16.17
CA PRO A 168 -22.90 -23.91 17.62
C PRO A 168 -21.95 -22.94 18.34
N LYS A 169 -20.98 -22.37 17.64
CA LYS A 169 -19.98 -21.44 18.19
C LYS A 169 -20.41 -19.97 18.08
N ILE A 170 -21.37 -19.65 17.20
CA ILE A 170 -21.93 -18.30 17.09
C ILE A 170 -22.66 -17.96 18.39
N LYS A 171 -22.21 -16.88 19.02
CA LYS A 171 -22.74 -16.39 20.31
C LYS A 171 -23.89 -15.42 20.10
N ASP A 172 -23.77 -14.52 19.13
CA ASP A 172 -24.80 -13.51 18.84
C ASP A 172 -26.06 -14.20 18.26
N PRO A 173 -27.23 -14.11 18.94
CA PRO A 173 -28.46 -14.73 18.47
C PRO A 173 -28.97 -14.15 17.14
N VAL A 174 -28.67 -12.89 16.82
CA VAL A 174 -29.07 -12.24 15.56
C VAL A 174 -28.27 -12.84 14.40
N VAL A 175 -26.94 -12.89 14.54
CA VAL A 175 -26.05 -13.50 13.53
C VAL A 175 -26.39 -14.98 13.35
N LYS A 176 -26.66 -15.70 14.45
CA LYS A 176 -27.05 -17.11 14.40
C LYS A 176 -28.40 -17.31 13.70
N SER A 177 -29.37 -16.42 13.96
CA SER A 177 -30.68 -16.45 13.30
C SER A 177 -30.56 -16.18 11.80
N PHE A 178 -29.73 -15.23 11.38
CA PHE A 178 -29.44 -15.00 9.96
C PHE A 178 -29.01 -16.30 9.27
N TRP A 179 -28.05 -17.03 9.84
CA TRP A 179 -27.56 -18.26 9.22
C TRP A 179 -28.60 -19.39 9.20
N LEU A 180 -29.28 -19.65 10.32
CA LEU A 180 -30.21 -20.79 10.46
C LEU A 180 -31.59 -20.54 9.85
N ASN A 181 -32.11 -19.32 10.02
CA ASN A 181 -33.50 -19.00 9.71
C ASN A 181 -33.68 -18.22 8.42
N GLU A 182 -32.63 -17.58 7.91
CA GLU A 182 -32.68 -16.79 6.67
C GLU A 182 -31.85 -17.45 5.56
N PHE A 183 -30.52 -17.47 5.71
CA PHE A 183 -29.58 -17.92 4.67
C PHE A 183 -29.78 -19.39 4.26
N ASP A 184 -29.92 -20.30 5.22
CA ASP A 184 -30.14 -21.73 4.92
C ASP A 184 -31.54 -22.03 4.38
N LYS A 185 -32.50 -21.10 4.53
CA LYS A 185 -33.86 -21.22 3.99
C LYS A 185 -34.03 -20.59 2.61
N TRP A 186 -33.03 -19.85 2.13
CA TRP A 186 -33.06 -19.32 0.77
C TRP A 186 -33.11 -20.45 -0.26
N GLU A 187 -33.85 -20.21 -1.35
CA GLU A 187 -33.85 -21.09 -2.50
C GLU A 187 -32.42 -21.21 -3.07
N ASP A 188 -32.01 -22.40 -3.49
CA ASP A 188 -30.65 -22.66 -3.96
C ASP A 188 -30.18 -21.73 -5.08
N LYS A 189 -31.08 -21.41 -6.02
CA LYS A 189 -30.79 -20.48 -7.13
C LYS A 189 -30.50 -19.08 -6.60
N PHE A 190 -31.39 -18.56 -5.75
CA PHE A 190 -31.24 -17.24 -5.14
C PHE A 190 -29.99 -17.17 -4.26
N ARG A 191 -29.74 -18.19 -3.44
CA ARG A 191 -28.55 -18.28 -2.58
C ARG A 191 -27.26 -18.21 -3.39
N LYS A 192 -27.14 -19.00 -4.47
CA LYS A 192 -25.97 -18.98 -5.36
C LYS A 192 -25.76 -17.60 -6.00
N GLU A 193 -26.82 -16.96 -6.46
CA GLU A 193 -26.76 -15.63 -7.05
C GLU A 193 -26.33 -14.57 -6.02
N ALA A 194 -26.90 -14.62 -4.81
CA ALA A 194 -26.63 -13.66 -3.74
C ALA A 194 -25.17 -13.69 -3.27
N VAL A 195 -24.54 -14.87 -3.20
CA VAL A 195 -23.16 -15.02 -2.71
C VAL A 195 -22.09 -14.93 -3.81
N ALA A 196 -22.47 -15.02 -5.08
CA ALA A 196 -21.52 -15.07 -6.20
C ALA A 196 -20.57 -13.87 -6.22
N ALA A 197 -21.08 -12.66 -5.97
CA ALA A 197 -20.24 -11.45 -5.93
C ALA A 197 -19.18 -11.53 -4.82
N ILE A 198 -19.55 -12.00 -3.62
CA ILE A 198 -18.64 -12.18 -2.49
C ILE A 198 -17.58 -13.22 -2.83
N GLN A 199 -18.00 -14.39 -3.33
CA GLN A 199 -17.09 -15.49 -3.67
C GLN A 199 -16.08 -15.07 -4.74
N ASN A 200 -16.52 -14.35 -5.77
CA ASN A 200 -15.64 -13.88 -6.83
C ASN A 200 -14.59 -12.90 -6.30
N LYS A 201 -15.02 -11.95 -5.45
CA LYS A 201 -14.15 -10.89 -4.93
C LYS A 201 -13.18 -11.39 -3.87
N VAL A 202 -13.68 -12.14 -2.88
CA VAL A 202 -12.84 -12.76 -1.84
C VAL A 202 -11.98 -13.87 -2.45
N GLY A 203 -12.52 -14.66 -3.38
CA GLY A 203 -11.78 -15.67 -4.14
C GLY A 203 -10.62 -15.09 -4.94
N GLN A 204 -10.79 -13.93 -5.59
CA GLN A 204 -9.71 -13.25 -6.30
C GLN A 204 -8.53 -12.95 -5.37
N PHE A 205 -8.78 -12.47 -4.15
CA PHE A 205 -7.71 -12.24 -3.19
C PHE A 205 -7.02 -13.50 -2.72
N LEU A 206 -7.82 -14.50 -2.33
CA LEU A 206 -7.30 -15.76 -1.81
C LEU A 206 -6.65 -16.64 -2.89
N SER A 207 -6.84 -16.31 -4.17
CA SER A 207 -6.14 -16.95 -5.29
C SER A 207 -4.66 -16.56 -5.35
N SER A 208 -4.31 -15.36 -4.85
CA SER A 208 -2.91 -14.95 -4.71
C SER A 208 -2.26 -15.73 -3.57
N PHE A 209 -1.26 -16.56 -3.89
CA PHE A 209 -0.52 -17.31 -2.88
C PHE A 209 0.12 -16.39 -1.84
N VAL A 210 0.55 -15.17 -2.22
CA VAL A 210 1.10 -14.16 -1.31
C VAL A 210 0.10 -13.82 -0.21
N ILE A 211 -1.12 -13.46 -0.59
CA ILE A 211 -2.17 -13.09 0.36
C ILE A 211 -2.58 -14.32 1.16
N ARG A 212 -2.83 -15.44 0.47
CA ARG A 212 -3.27 -16.70 1.08
C ARG A 212 -2.30 -17.18 2.16
N HIS A 213 -0.99 -17.09 1.94
CA HIS A 213 0.02 -17.51 2.91
C HIS A 213 0.06 -16.62 4.16
N ILE A 214 -0.38 -15.36 4.06
CA ILE A 214 -0.42 -14.42 5.19
C ILE A 214 -1.71 -14.59 5.99
N VAL A 215 -2.88 -14.50 5.33
CA VAL A 215 -4.19 -14.44 6.00
C VAL A 215 -4.86 -15.81 6.15
N GLY A 216 -4.32 -16.86 5.53
CA GLY A 216 -4.82 -18.23 5.60
C GLY A 216 -4.28 -19.04 6.77
N GLN A 217 -3.38 -18.46 7.58
CA GLN A 217 -2.87 -19.09 8.79
C GLN A 217 -3.77 -18.78 9.99
N PRO A 218 -4.13 -19.76 10.84
CA PRO A 218 -5.01 -19.53 11.99
C PRO A 218 -4.47 -18.59 13.06
N LYS A 219 -3.15 -18.56 13.25
CA LYS A 219 -2.47 -17.72 14.24
C LYS A 219 -1.52 -16.74 13.57
N SER A 220 -1.55 -15.49 13.99
CA SER A 220 -0.62 -14.45 13.59
C SER A 220 0.75 -14.72 14.18
N SER A 221 1.79 -14.32 13.48
CA SER A 221 3.17 -14.39 13.97
C SER A 221 3.60 -13.09 14.64
N ILE A 222 2.77 -12.04 14.51
CA ILE A 222 3.02 -10.70 15.05
C ILE A 222 1.85 -10.30 15.95
N ASP A 223 2.17 -9.65 17.07
CA ASP A 223 1.20 -9.06 17.97
C ASP A 223 1.40 -7.53 18.00
N MET A 224 0.40 -6.80 17.52
CA MET A 224 0.44 -5.33 17.47
C MET A 224 0.50 -4.73 18.87
N ARG A 225 -0.06 -5.37 19.89
CA ARG A 225 -0.03 -4.87 21.26
C ARG A 225 1.39 -4.95 21.83
N ASP A 226 2.04 -6.10 21.66
CA ASP A 226 3.44 -6.30 22.01
C ASP A 226 4.37 -5.31 21.29
N ILE A 227 4.20 -5.15 19.97
CA ILE A 227 4.99 -4.22 19.16
C ILE A 227 4.87 -2.80 19.71
N MET A 228 3.64 -2.39 20.03
CA MET A 228 3.33 -1.06 20.50
C MET A 228 3.90 -0.83 21.91
N ASP A 229 3.69 -1.75 22.85
CA ASP A 229 4.03 -1.58 24.27
C ASP A 229 5.52 -1.72 24.56
N ASN A 230 6.18 -2.63 23.85
CA ASN A 230 7.63 -2.84 23.96
C ASN A 230 8.42 -1.93 23.01
N GLN A 231 7.77 -0.89 22.46
CA GLN A 231 8.39 0.13 21.61
C GLN A 231 9.21 -0.47 20.45
N LYS A 232 8.70 -1.52 19.81
CA LYS A 232 9.33 -2.19 18.66
C LYS A 232 9.24 -1.35 17.38
N ILE A 233 9.97 -1.77 16.35
CA ILE A 233 10.00 -1.12 15.04
C ILE A 233 9.25 -2.01 14.05
N LEU A 234 8.08 -1.55 13.57
CA LEU A 234 7.30 -2.24 12.56
C LEU A 234 7.50 -1.57 11.19
N ILE A 235 8.12 -2.28 10.25
CA ILE A 235 8.32 -1.78 8.89
C ILE A 235 7.41 -2.58 7.96
N VAL A 236 6.46 -1.91 7.33
CA VAL A 236 5.40 -2.51 6.50
C VAL A 236 5.67 -2.13 5.05
N ASN A 237 6.33 -3.03 4.33
CA ASN A 237 6.64 -2.88 2.91
C ASN A 237 5.52 -3.48 2.06
N LEU A 238 4.66 -2.64 1.49
CA LEU A 238 3.53 -3.05 0.66
C LEU A 238 3.75 -2.71 -0.81
N SER A 239 5.00 -2.75 -1.29
CA SER A 239 5.39 -2.37 -2.66
C SER A 239 4.38 -2.85 -3.71
N LYS A 240 3.54 -1.91 -4.19
CA LYS A 240 2.42 -2.21 -5.10
C LYS A 240 2.89 -2.86 -6.40
N GLY A 241 4.11 -2.55 -6.84
CA GLY A 241 4.73 -3.16 -8.03
C GLY A 241 5.09 -4.64 -7.84
N ARG A 242 5.29 -5.09 -6.59
CA ARG A 242 5.62 -6.49 -6.26
C ARG A 242 4.39 -7.32 -5.91
N ILE A 243 3.42 -6.73 -5.21
CA ILE A 243 2.28 -7.50 -4.62
C ILE A 243 0.93 -7.19 -5.26
N GLY A 244 0.84 -6.14 -6.07
CA GLY A 244 -0.42 -5.65 -6.66
C GLY A 244 -1.14 -4.64 -5.78
N GLU A 245 -1.93 -3.76 -6.42
CA GLU A 245 -2.60 -2.64 -5.76
C GLU A 245 -3.68 -3.08 -4.77
N ASP A 246 -4.55 -4.02 -5.17
CA ASP A 246 -5.61 -4.50 -4.29
C ASP A 246 -5.05 -5.22 -3.06
N ALA A 247 -3.97 -5.99 -3.23
CA ALA A 247 -3.28 -6.68 -2.13
C ALA A 247 -2.66 -5.68 -1.14
N MET A 248 -2.02 -4.63 -1.67
CA MET A 248 -1.48 -3.53 -0.87
C MET A 248 -2.58 -2.86 -0.04
N ARG A 249 -3.70 -2.46 -0.66
CA ARG A 249 -4.82 -1.82 0.04
C ARG A 249 -5.42 -2.72 1.11
N LEU A 250 -5.60 -4.01 0.81
CA LEU A 250 -6.15 -4.99 1.74
C LEU A 250 -5.24 -5.17 2.97
N LEU A 251 -3.97 -5.53 2.75
CA LEU A 251 -3.04 -5.81 3.84
C LEU A 251 -2.73 -4.55 4.65
N GLY A 252 -2.52 -3.40 3.99
CA GLY A 252 -2.30 -2.13 4.68
C GLY A 252 -3.51 -1.69 5.50
N GLY A 253 -4.72 -1.80 4.94
CA GLY A 253 -5.96 -1.50 5.66
C GLY A 253 -6.16 -2.39 6.89
N MET A 254 -5.88 -3.69 6.76
CA MET A 254 -5.98 -4.62 7.90
C MET A 254 -4.91 -4.36 8.97
N ILE A 255 -3.66 -4.06 8.59
CA ILE A 255 -2.59 -3.71 9.54
C ILE A 255 -2.95 -2.45 10.32
N VAL A 256 -3.36 -1.39 9.62
CA VAL A 256 -3.79 -0.13 10.24
C VAL A 256 -4.97 -0.38 11.20
N THR A 257 -5.94 -1.19 10.79
CA THR A 257 -7.07 -1.59 11.65
C THR A 257 -6.59 -2.34 12.89
N LYS A 258 -5.63 -3.25 12.77
CA LYS A 258 -5.10 -3.99 13.93
C LYS A 258 -4.29 -3.09 14.87
N ILE A 259 -3.55 -2.11 14.33
CA ILE A 259 -2.86 -1.08 15.13
C ILE A 259 -3.89 -0.22 15.89
N GLN A 260 -4.98 0.19 15.25
CA GLN A 260 -6.08 0.89 15.92
C GLN A 260 -6.61 0.08 17.11
N LEU A 261 -6.94 -1.18 16.90
CA LEU A 261 -7.51 -2.04 17.94
C LEU A 261 -6.52 -2.27 19.09
N ALA A 262 -5.24 -2.46 18.78
CA ALA A 262 -4.18 -2.57 19.78
C ALA A 262 -4.02 -1.27 20.57
N ALA A 263 -4.13 -0.11 19.91
CA ALA A 263 -4.14 1.19 20.56
C ALA A 263 -5.33 1.35 21.52
N MET A 264 -6.54 1.03 21.07
CA MET A 264 -7.75 1.10 21.91
C MET A 264 -7.66 0.14 23.11
N GLY A 265 -7.08 -1.04 22.92
CA GLY A 265 -6.79 -1.99 23.99
C GLY A 265 -5.83 -1.45 25.06
N ARG A 266 -5.13 -0.33 24.82
CA ARG A 266 -4.32 0.36 25.85
C ARG A 266 -5.14 1.02 26.94
N VAL A 267 -6.47 1.03 26.85
CA VAL A 267 -7.36 1.60 27.86
C VAL A 267 -7.07 1.08 29.27
N GLU A 268 -6.63 -0.17 29.39
CA GLU A 268 -6.29 -0.84 30.65
C GLU A 268 -4.99 -0.34 31.30
N ILE A 269 -4.09 0.26 30.53
CA ILE A 269 -2.83 0.84 31.06
C ILE A 269 -3.09 2.30 31.45
N PRO A 270 -2.66 2.77 32.64
CA PRO A 270 -2.74 4.19 32.99
C PRO A 270 -2.06 5.08 31.93
N GLU A 271 -2.67 6.23 31.60
CA GLU A 271 -2.17 7.09 30.50
C GLU A 271 -0.72 7.56 30.69
N SER A 272 -0.26 7.72 31.93
CA SER A 272 1.12 8.08 32.27
C SER A 272 2.14 6.98 31.99
N GLU A 273 1.72 5.72 31.97
CA GLU A 273 2.60 4.56 31.77
C GLU A 273 2.60 4.08 30.32
N ARG A 274 1.58 4.47 29.53
CA ARG A 274 1.49 4.18 28.10
C ARG A 274 2.72 4.74 27.37
N LYS A 275 3.38 3.88 26.59
CA LYS A 275 4.48 4.28 25.71
C LYS A 275 3.95 4.91 24.42
N ASP A 276 4.59 6.00 24.02
CA ASP A 276 4.32 6.66 22.74
C ASP A 276 4.69 5.72 21.58
N PHE A 277 3.79 5.63 20.59
CA PHE A 277 3.98 4.87 19.37
C PHE A 277 3.64 5.73 18.16
N PHE A 278 4.57 5.82 17.21
CA PHE A 278 4.46 6.71 16.05
C PHE A 278 4.11 5.93 14.78
N LEU A 279 2.94 6.20 14.20
CA LEU A 279 2.50 5.58 12.95
C LEU A 279 2.71 6.56 11.80
N TYR A 280 3.71 6.26 10.98
CA TYR A 280 4.02 6.94 9.73
C TYR A 280 3.34 6.22 8.58
N VAL A 281 2.54 6.95 7.81
CA VAL A 281 1.86 6.40 6.63
C VAL A 281 2.13 7.32 5.46
N ASP A 282 2.97 6.86 4.53
CA ASP A 282 3.11 7.53 3.24
C ASP A 282 1.96 7.13 2.33
N GLU A 283 1.49 8.07 1.53
CA GLU A 283 0.30 7.95 0.68
C GLU A 283 -0.90 7.32 1.44
N PHE A 284 -1.24 7.88 2.62
CA PHE A 284 -2.21 7.31 3.56
C PHE A 284 -3.63 7.18 2.97
N GLN A 285 -3.95 7.93 1.91
CA GLN A 285 -5.23 7.81 1.22
C GLN A 285 -5.46 6.39 0.67
N ASN A 286 -4.43 5.56 0.50
CA ASN A 286 -4.62 4.16 0.10
C ASN A 286 -5.30 3.33 1.19
N PHE A 287 -5.14 3.74 2.46
CA PHE A 287 -5.57 2.98 3.64
C PHE A 287 -6.66 3.70 4.45
N ALA A 288 -6.98 4.95 4.11
CA ALA A 288 -7.96 5.76 4.83
C ALA A 288 -9.39 5.22 4.73
N THR A 289 -9.91 4.62 5.79
CA THR A 289 -11.33 4.21 5.93
C THR A 289 -12.10 5.21 6.77
N GLU A 290 -13.43 5.11 6.81
CA GLU A 290 -14.25 5.92 7.73
C GLU A 290 -13.85 5.68 9.20
N SER A 291 -13.49 4.43 9.56
CA SER A 291 -12.98 4.11 10.89
C SER A 291 -11.70 4.88 11.25
N PHE A 292 -10.91 5.32 10.25
CA PHE A 292 -9.70 6.11 10.45
C PHE A 292 -9.99 7.51 11.00
N ALA A 293 -11.16 8.09 10.68
CA ALA A 293 -11.60 9.37 11.23
C ALA A 293 -11.83 9.30 12.75
N ASN A 294 -12.35 8.17 13.24
CA ASN A 294 -12.52 7.93 14.67
C ASN A 294 -11.15 7.81 15.37
N ILE A 295 -10.16 7.17 14.72
CA ILE A 295 -8.78 7.10 15.24
C ILE A 295 -8.22 8.51 15.43
N LEU A 296 -8.33 9.38 14.41
CA LEU A 296 -7.80 10.75 14.46
C LEU A 296 -8.36 11.56 15.64
N SER A 297 -9.59 11.28 16.04
CA SER A 297 -10.25 11.98 17.15
C SER A 297 -9.87 11.42 18.53
N GLU A 298 -9.55 10.13 18.63
CA GLU A 298 -9.41 9.43 19.92
C GLU A 298 -7.99 8.94 20.24
N ALA A 299 -7.13 8.75 19.23
CA ALA A 299 -5.82 8.09 19.33
C ALA A 299 -4.85 8.75 20.32
N ARG A 300 -5.01 10.06 20.56
CA ARG A 300 -4.22 10.81 21.53
C ARG A 300 -4.21 10.16 22.91
N LYS A 301 -5.38 9.72 23.40
CA LYS A 301 -5.52 9.08 24.71
C LYS A 301 -4.71 7.78 24.77
N TYR A 302 -4.62 7.07 23.65
CA TYR A 302 -3.94 5.77 23.55
C TYR A 302 -2.44 5.86 23.25
N ARG A 303 -1.86 7.08 23.27
CA ARG A 303 -0.46 7.37 22.93
C ARG A 303 -0.06 6.83 21.54
N LEU A 304 -1.01 6.86 20.60
CA LEU A 304 -0.77 6.60 19.18
C LEU A 304 -0.72 7.94 18.43
N ALA A 305 0.45 8.28 17.89
CA ALA A 305 0.66 9.51 17.14
C ALA A 305 0.71 9.22 15.63
N LEU A 306 -0.22 9.80 14.87
CA LEU A 306 -0.32 9.63 13.42
C LEU A 306 0.48 10.71 12.69
N ILE A 307 1.33 10.30 11.74
CA ILE A 307 2.05 11.18 10.82
C ILE A 307 1.68 10.76 9.41
N LEU A 308 0.81 11.54 8.76
CA LEU A 308 0.09 11.15 7.57
C LEU A 308 0.52 12.00 6.38
N ALA A 309 0.98 11.37 5.30
CA ALA A 309 1.32 12.06 4.06
C ALA A 309 0.43 11.62 2.90
N HIS A 310 0.01 12.58 2.07
CA HIS A 310 -0.74 12.34 0.83
C HIS A 310 -0.54 13.50 -0.14
N GLN A 311 -1.08 13.39 -1.35
CA GLN A 311 -0.75 14.32 -2.44
C GLN A 311 -1.74 15.47 -2.60
N TYR A 312 -3.04 15.20 -2.49
CA TYR A 312 -4.11 16.18 -2.69
C TYR A 312 -5.34 15.83 -1.84
N VAL A 313 -6.12 16.83 -1.46
CA VAL A 313 -7.21 16.71 -0.48
C VAL A 313 -8.36 15.85 -1.01
N ASN A 314 -8.68 15.96 -2.30
CA ASN A 314 -9.80 15.24 -2.91
C ASN A 314 -9.64 13.71 -2.87
N GLN A 315 -8.42 13.19 -2.68
CA GLN A 315 -8.17 11.75 -2.47
C GLN A 315 -8.77 11.19 -1.19
N LEU A 316 -9.19 12.07 -0.27
CA LEU A 316 -9.79 11.73 1.01
C LEU A 316 -11.32 11.68 0.94
N ILE A 317 -11.90 12.08 -0.20
CA ILE A 317 -13.32 12.02 -0.46
C ILE A 317 -13.60 10.69 -1.16
N PHE A 318 -14.42 9.86 -0.53
CA PHE A 318 -14.77 8.53 -1.05
C PHE A 318 -16.29 8.38 -1.06
N ASP A 319 -16.88 8.06 -2.22
CA ASP A 319 -18.33 7.86 -2.36
C ASP A 319 -19.15 9.10 -1.89
N GLY A 320 -18.64 10.31 -2.18
CA GLY A 320 -19.21 11.58 -1.70
C GLY A 320 -19.00 11.85 -0.19
N ASN A 321 -18.44 10.91 0.56
CA ASN A 321 -18.17 11.05 1.99
C ASN A 321 -16.87 11.84 2.22
N THR A 322 -16.97 12.90 3.01
CA THR A 322 -15.88 13.82 3.38
C THR A 322 -15.34 13.60 4.81
N THR A 323 -15.87 12.61 5.54
CA THR A 323 -15.58 12.37 6.96
C THR A 323 -14.08 12.32 7.28
N VAL A 324 -13.28 11.64 6.45
CA VAL A 324 -11.82 11.56 6.67
C VAL A 324 -11.14 12.92 6.52
N ARG A 325 -11.50 13.66 5.46
CA ARG A 325 -10.98 15.02 5.22
C ARG A 325 -11.30 15.93 6.41
N ASP A 326 -12.56 15.92 6.85
CA ASP A 326 -13.03 16.80 7.92
C ASP A 326 -12.40 16.41 9.26
N ALA A 327 -12.21 15.11 9.52
CA ALA A 327 -11.51 14.64 10.71
C ALA A 327 -10.03 15.05 10.74
N ILE A 328 -9.37 15.18 9.58
CA ILE A 328 -7.99 15.65 9.51
C ILE A 328 -7.91 17.14 9.85
N PHE A 329 -8.67 17.99 9.16
CA PHE A 329 -8.65 19.42 9.43
C PHE A 329 -9.18 19.78 10.82
N GLY A 330 -10.10 18.98 11.38
CA GLY A 330 -10.66 19.19 12.71
C GLY A 330 -9.79 18.72 13.88
N ASN A 331 -8.97 17.67 13.70
CA ASN A 331 -8.27 17.03 14.83
C ASN A 331 -6.74 17.10 14.77
N VAL A 332 -6.15 17.35 13.60
CA VAL A 332 -4.70 17.38 13.47
C VAL A 332 -4.16 18.71 13.99
N GLY A 333 -3.23 18.64 14.93
CA GLY A 333 -2.60 19.81 15.50
C GLY A 333 -1.58 20.47 14.57
N THR A 334 -0.73 19.68 13.90
CA THR A 334 0.33 20.23 13.05
C THR A 334 0.06 19.95 11.57
N ILE A 335 -0.03 21.01 10.77
CA ILE A 335 -0.25 20.94 9.33
C ILE A 335 1.01 21.41 8.62
N VAL A 336 1.49 20.62 7.65
CA VAL A 336 2.66 20.92 6.81
C VAL A 336 2.26 20.81 5.35
N SER A 337 2.41 21.91 4.62
CA SER A 337 2.10 22.02 3.21
C SER A 337 3.36 22.27 2.40
N PHE A 338 3.71 21.31 1.56
CA PHE A 338 4.57 21.55 0.41
C PHE A 338 3.72 22.09 -0.76
N ARG A 339 4.34 22.33 -1.90
CA ARG A 339 3.62 22.78 -3.09
C ARG A 339 2.46 21.85 -3.47
N VAL A 340 1.23 22.38 -3.55
CA VAL A 340 0.01 21.67 -3.99
C VAL A 340 -0.64 22.29 -5.24
N GLY A 341 -1.78 21.75 -5.68
CA GLY A 341 -2.62 22.34 -6.73
C GLY A 341 -3.41 23.56 -6.25
N ALA A 342 -4.11 24.25 -7.16
CA ALA A 342 -4.90 25.44 -6.83
C ALA A 342 -6.10 25.09 -5.92
N GLU A 343 -6.84 24.02 -6.26
CA GLU A 343 -7.99 23.54 -5.48
C GLU A 343 -7.59 23.12 -4.06
N ASP A 344 -6.49 22.37 -3.91
CA ASP A 344 -5.94 22.02 -2.60
C ASP A 344 -5.47 23.27 -1.82
N ALA A 345 -4.87 24.24 -2.53
CA ALA A 345 -4.38 25.46 -1.90
C ALA A 345 -5.52 26.34 -1.38
N GLU A 346 -6.69 26.34 -2.01
CA GLU A 346 -7.89 27.03 -1.51
C GLU A 346 -8.37 26.42 -0.18
N ALA A 347 -8.34 25.08 -0.06
CA ALA A 347 -8.66 24.41 1.20
C ALA A 347 -7.64 24.75 2.30
N LEU A 348 -6.34 24.77 1.95
CA LEU A 348 -5.25 25.02 2.89
C LEU A 348 -5.08 26.49 3.29
N GLU A 349 -5.47 27.44 2.44
CA GLU A 349 -5.42 28.88 2.74
C GLU A 349 -6.16 29.18 4.03
N LYS A 350 -7.31 28.55 4.26
CA LYS A 350 -8.11 28.70 5.50
C LYS A 350 -7.33 28.33 6.77
N GLU A 351 -6.39 27.40 6.68
CA GLU A 351 -5.56 26.97 7.81
C GLU A 351 -4.36 27.89 8.06
N PHE A 352 -3.88 28.55 7.01
CA PHE A 352 -2.70 29.41 7.02
C PHE A 352 -3.02 30.92 7.03
N ASP A 353 -4.29 31.28 6.93
CA ASP A 353 -4.77 32.66 7.06
C ASP A 353 -4.40 33.23 8.44
N PRO A 354 -3.99 34.52 8.54
CA PRO A 354 -3.85 35.52 7.46
C PRO A 354 -2.46 35.56 6.81
N VAL A 355 -1.59 34.58 7.10
CA VAL A 355 -0.17 34.66 6.78
C VAL A 355 0.10 34.36 5.30
N PHE A 356 -0.42 33.24 4.82
CA PHE A 356 -0.18 32.75 3.46
C PHE A 356 -1.48 32.66 2.68
N LEU A 357 -1.43 33.13 1.43
CA LEU A 357 -2.55 33.04 0.50
C LEU A 357 -2.41 31.82 -0.40
N MET A 358 -3.49 31.43 -1.09
CA MET A 358 -3.50 30.32 -2.05
C MET A 358 -2.32 30.39 -3.04
N ASN A 359 -2.07 31.59 -3.58
CA ASN A 359 -0.98 31.83 -4.54
C ASN A 359 0.40 31.60 -3.94
N ASP A 360 0.59 31.83 -2.63
CA ASP A 360 1.87 31.56 -1.97
C ASP A 360 2.14 30.05 -1.98
N ILE A 361 1.12 29.23 -1.67
CA ILE A 361 1.22 27.77 -1.55
C ILE A 361 1.52 27.12 -2.92
N VAL A 362 0.81 27.54 -3.96
CA VAL A 362 0.98 27.02 -5.33
C VAL A 362 2.37 27.31 -5.91
N ASN A 363 3.01 28.38 -5.43
CA ASN A 363 4.32 28.85 -5.89
C ASN A 363 5.51 28.34 -5.06
N LEU A 364 5.28 27.52 -4.03
CA LEU A 364 6.36 26.91 -3.24
C LEU A 364 7.35 26.16 -4.14
N SER A 365 8.65 26.35 -3.88
CA SER A 365 9.70 25.62 -4.59
C SER A 365 9.95 24.25 -3.95
N LYS A 366 10.75 23.41 -4.62
CA LYS A 366 11.12 22.09 -4.10
C LYS A 366 11.75 22.22 -2.69
N TYR A 367 11.34 21.34 -1.77
CA TYR A 367 11.78 21.27 -0.38
C TYR A 367 11.37 22.45 0.52
N GLN A 368 10.67 23.45 -0.01
CA GLN A 368 10.09 24.53 0.76
C GLN A 368 8.69 24.15 1.22
N MET A 369 8.32 24.58 2.42
CA MET A 369 7.03 24.30 3.01
C MET A 369 6.51 25.50 3.80
N TYR A 370 5.19 25.55 3.92
CA TYR A 370 4.49 26.33 4.92
C TYR A 370 3.89 25.38 5.94
N LEU A 371 3.94 25.78 7.21
CA LEU A 371 3.44 24.94 8.28
C LEU A 371 2.84 25.77 9.41
N LYS A 372 1.92 25.12 10.12
CA LYS A 372 1.34 25.56 11.38
C LYS A 372 1.72 24.52 12.41
N LEU A 373 2.65 24.87 13.28
CA LEU A 373 3.26 23.94 14.23
C LEU A 373 2.55 24.02 15.57
N MET A 374 2.22 22.87 16.15
CA MET A 374 1.86 22.81 17.58
C MET A 374 3.10 22.97 18.43
N ILE A 375 3.03 23.88 19.38
CA ILE A 375 4.11 24.16 20.32
C ILE A 375 3.51 24.25 21.71
N ASP A 376 3.89 23.30 22.57
CA ASP A 376 3.42 23.23 23.96
C ASP A 376 1.87 23.21 24.06
N GLY A 377 1.24 22.49 23.13
CA GLY A 377 -0.20 22.32 23.07
C GLY A 377 -0.98 23.48 22.46
N ILE A 378 -0.30 24.52 21.97
CA ILE A 378 -0.90 25.69 21.32
C ILE A 378 -0.54 25.67 19.83
N ALA A 379 -1.53 25.93 18.95
CA ALA A 379 -1.27 26.12 17.54
C ALA A 379 -0.54 27.45 17.33
N GLY A 380 0.72 27.40 16.89
CA GLY A 380 1.49 28.59 16.56
C GLY A 380 1.03 29.25 15.27
N ASP A 381 1.52 30.46 15.01
CA ASP A 381 1.32 31.15 13.73
C ASP A 381 1.94 30.35 12.58
N ALA A 382 1.35 30.48 11.39
CA ALA A 382 1.91 29.87 10.21
C ALA A 382 3.26 30.52 9.83
N PHE A 383 4.24 29.71 9.42
CA PHE A 383 5.54 30.21 8.98
C PHE A 383 6.16 29.34 7.88
N SER A 384 7.22 29.86 7.28
CA SER A 384 7.96 29.20 6.20
C SER A 384 9.19 28.45 6.71
N ALA A 385 9.47 27.34 6.05
CA ALA A 385 10.62 26.50 6.36
C ALA A 385 11.14 25.76 5.13
N THR A 386 12.33 25.18 5.27
CA THR A 386 12.91 24.25 4.29
C THR A 386 13.11 22.90 4.97
N SER A 387 12.73 21.81 4.29
CA SER A 387 12.92 20.45 4.79
C SER A 387 14.41 20.13 4.98
N LEU A 388 14.73 19.36 6.01
CA LEU A 388 16.10 18.88 6.23
C LEU A 388 16.54 17.93 5.11
N PRO A 389 17.84 17.91 4.74
CA PRO A 389 18.37 16.93 3.81
C PRO A 389 18.23 15.50 4.38
N PRO A 390 18.26 14.46 3.53
CA PRO A 390 18.24 13.07 3.99
C PRO A 390 19.34 12.81 5.04
N ILE A 391 19.00 12.09 6.11
CA ILE A 391 19.97 11.63 7.11
C ILE A 391 20.94 10.62 6.45
N SER A 392 22.25 10.78 6.71
CA SER A 392 23.26 9.79 6.28
C SER A 392 23.09 8.49 7.06
N LEU A 393 23.12 7.36 6.35
CA LEU A 393 22.95 6.00 6.90
C LEU A 393 24.24 5.17 6.81
N THR A 394 25.38 5.79 6.51
CA THR A 394 26.68 5.11 6.32
C THR A 394 27.11 4.31 7.56
N ASP A 395 26.65 4.70 8.74
CA ASP A 395 26.92 4.03 10.02
C ASP A 395 26.12 2.73 10.22
N THR A 396 25.01 2.55 9.50
CA THR A 396 24.08 1.41 9.68
C THR A 396 23.80 0.62 8.41
N GLU A 397 24.41 1.01 7.27
CA GLU A 397 24.15 0.42 5.94
C GLU A 397 24.33 -1.11 5.91
N SER A 398 25.31 -1.64 6.63
CA SER A 398 25.59 -3.10 6.69
C SER A 398 24.59 -3.92 7.52
N ASN A 399 23.60 -3.30 8.16
CA ASN A 399 22.65 -4.00 9.04
C ASN A 399 21.43 -4.55 8.31
N GLU A 400 21.12 -4.10 7.09
CA GLU A 400 19.88 -4.45 6.39
C GLU A 400 19.65 -5.97 6.30
N GLU A 401 20.63 -6.71 5.79
CA GLU A 401 20.54 -8.18 5.65
C GLU A 401 20.36 -8.87 7.01
N LYS A 402 21.04 -8.38 8.05
CA LYS A 402 20.93 -8.92 9.42
C LYS A 402 19.53 -8.68 9.98
N VAL A 403 18.97 -7.50 9.78
CA VAL A 403 17.61 -7.16 10.19
C VAL A 403 16.59 -8.07 9.52
N ILE A 404 16.72 -8.27 8.20
CA ILE A 404 15.82 -9.16 7.46
C ILE A 404 15.96 -10.60 7.98
N ALA A 405 17.17 -11.10 8.16
CA ALA A 405 17.42 -12.47 8.64
C ALA A 405 16.81 -12.70 10.04
N VAL A 406 17.06 -11.80 10.99
CA VAL A 406 16.52 -11.89 12.35
C VAL A 406 14.99 -11.79 12.37
N SER A 407 14.42 -10.88 11.55
CA SER A 407 12.96 -10.77 11.44
C SER A 407 12.33 -12.05 10.85
N ARG A 408 12.97 -12.66 9.84
CA ARG A 408 12.51 -13.94 9.27
C ARG A 408 12.55 -15.07 10.28
N GLU A 409 13.66 -15.19 11.02
CA GLU A 409 13.83 -16.23 12.03
C GLU A 409 12.77 -16.15 13.14
N ARG A 410 12.42 -14.93 13.57
CA ARG A 410 11.46 -14.70 14.67
C ARG A 410 10.00 -14.78 14.24
N TYR A 411 9.66 -14.25 13.07
CA TYR A 411 8.27 -13.99 12.69
C TYR A 411 7.84 -14.69 11.40
N GLY A 412 8.79 -15.12 10.56
CA GLY A 412 8.52 -15.83 9.33
C GLY A 412 8.36 -17.33 9.56
N LYS A 413 7.62 -18.00 8.68
CA LYS A 413 7.60 -19.47 8.60
C LYS A 413 7.97 -19.90 7.19
N SER A 414 8.57 -21.07 7.07
CA SER A 414 8.90 -21.61 5.75
C SER A 414 7.63 -21.78 4.91
N ARG A 415 7.73 -21.47 3.62
CA ARG A 415 6.63 -21.63 2.66
C ARG A 415 6.02 -23.04 2.69
N ALA A 416 6.86 -24.08 2.75
CA ALA A 416 6.40 -25.47 2.77
C ALA A 416 5.49 -25.77 3.98
N GLU A 417 5.90 -25.32 5.18
CA GLU A 417 5.10 -25.48 6.41
C GLU A 417 3.76 -24.73 6.31
N VAL A 418 3.75 -23.54 5.69
CA VAL A 418 2.54 -22.74 5.52
C VAL A 418 1.58 -23.40 4.52
N GLU A 419 2.08 -23.89 3.39
CA GLU A 419 1.28 -24.59 2.38
C GLU A 419 0.65 -25.87 2.96
N GLU A 420 1.41 -26.66 3.71
CA GLU A 420 0.91 -27.86 4.40
C GLU A 420 -0.22 -27.53 5.39
N LYS A 421 -0.04 -26.48 6.22
CA LYS A 421 -1.06 -26.04 7.18
C LYS A 421 -2.32 -25.52 6.49
N ILE A 422 -2.17 -24.77 5.40
CA ILE A 422 -3.31 -24.25 4.64
C ILE A 422 -4.07 -25.38 3.96
N ALA A 423 -3.38 -26.37 3.40
CA ALA A 423 -4.02 -27.50 2.73
C ALA A 423 -4.80 -28.39 3.72
N ARG A 424 -4.25 -28.60 4.93
CA ARG A 424 -4.98 -29.21 6.05
C ARG A 424 -6.21 -28.40 6.44
N TRP A 425 -6.07 -27.08 6.57
CA TRP A 425 -7.16 -26.19 6.95
C TRP A 425 -8.28 -26.15 5.89
N SER A 426 -7.94 -26.16 4.60
CA SER A 426 -8.91 -26.11 3.50
C SER A 426 -9.65 -27.42 3.29
N GLY A 427 -9.25 -28.51 3.96
CA GLY A 427 -9.82 -29.84 3.76
C GLY A 427 -9.48 -30.42 2.38
N MET A 428 -8.37 -30.00 1.77
CA MET A 428 -7.90 -30.55 0.49
C MET A 428 -7.08 -31.83 0.66
N PHE A 429 -6.77 -32.22 1.90
CA PHE A 429 -6.23 -33.53 2.25
C PHE A 429 -7.21 -34.22 3.21
N ASP A 430 -8.05 -35.10 2.67
CA ASP A 430 -8.64 -36.17 3.48
C ASP A 430 -7.51 -37.18 3.76
N PHE A 431 -7.16 -37.36 5.04
CA PHE A 431 -6.03 -38.18 5.49
C PHE A 431 -6.28 -39.70 5.42
N GLU A 432 -7.32 -40.17 4.73
CA GLU A 432 -7.60 -41.60 4.63
C GLU A 432 -6.59 -42.36 3.75
N GLU A 433 -5.77 -41.67 2.93
CA GLU A 433 -4.78 -42.35 2.06
C GLU A 433 -3.35 -42.41 2.62
N PHE A 434 -2.96 -41.58 3.59
CA PHE A 434 -1.56 -41.57 4.10
C PHE A 434 -1.30 -42.49 5.31
N GLU A 435 -2.34 -42.87 6.08
CA GLU A 435 -2.20 -43.86 7.15
C GLU A 435 -2.13 -45.30 6.61
N ASN A 436 -2.63 -45.56 5.40
CA ASN A 436 -2.58 -46.89 4.77
C ASN A 436 -1.20 -47.21 4.16
N GLU A 437 -0.45 -46.23 3.65
CA GLU A 437 0.93 -46.49 3.17
C GLU A 437 1.99 -46.57 4.29
N SER A 438 1.70 -45.99 5.45
CA SER A 438 2.62 -45.99 6.60
C SER A 438 2.39 -47.15 7.58
N SER A 439 1.25 -47.84 7.48
CA SER A 439 0.98 -49.10 8.18
C SER A 439 1.55 -50.33 7.45
N ASP A 440 1.63 -50.32 6.11
CA ASP A 440 2.20 -51.44 5.33
C ASP A 440 3.73 -51.55 5.37
N LYS A 441 4.44 -50.52 5.83
CA LYS A 441 5.92 -50.56 5.99
C LYS A 441 6.41 -50.95 7.38
N LYS A 442 5.52 -51.19 8.36
CA LYS A 442 5.91 -51.53 9.74
C LYS A 442 5.87 -53.03 10.10
N THR A 443 5.45 -53.90 9.18
CA THR A 443 5.24 -55.32 9.50
C THR A 443 6.36 -56.28 9.06
N ASN A 444 7.51 -55.77 8.58
CA ASN A 444 8.66 -56.62 8.24
C ASN A 444 9.98 -56.05 8.76
N SER A 445 10.19 -56.08 10.07
CA SER A 445 11.53 -55.97 10.67
C SER A 445 11.59 -56.49 12.10
N GLN A 446 11.43 -57.80 12.26
CA GLN A 446 12.05 -58.50 13.40
C GLN A 446 12.58 -59.85 12.94
N GLN A 447 13.87 -59.90 12.65
CA GLN A 447 14.82 -60.92 13.12
C GLN A 447 16.11 -60.81 12.31
N THR A 448 17.18 -60.32 12.93
CA THR A 448 18.53 -60.85 12.64
C THR A 448 19.48 -60.46 13.77
N LYS A 449 19.95 -61.49 14.49
CA LYS A 449 21.09 -61.40 15.40
C LYS A 449 22.38 -61.47 14.61
N GLU A 450 23.34 -60.68 15.10
CA GLU A 450 24.78 -60.65 14.90
C GLU A 450 25.44 -61.80 14.11
N LYS A 451 26.31 -61.42 13.16
CA LYS A 451 27.66 -62.00 12.99
C LYS A 451 28.54 -61.09 12.13
N ASN A 452 29.74 -60.82 12.64
CA ASN A 452 30.88 -60.12 12.02
C ASN A 452 31.20 -60.63 10.60
N ILE A 453 31.74 -59.77 9.71
CA ILE A 453 32.81 -60.06 8.74
C ILE A 453 33.38 -58.74 8.14
N ILE A 454 34.64 -58.46 8.50
CA ILE A 454 35.83 -58.09 7.69
C ILE A 454 35.64 -57.23 6.42
N ILE A 455 36.38 -56.11 6.38
CA ILE A 455 36.66 -55.25 5.23
C ILE A 455 37.76 -55.89 4.35
N PRO A 456 37.62 -55.85 3.02
CA PRO A 456 38.75 -55.37 2.22
C PRO A 456 38.34 -54.38 1.11
N ASN A 457 39.23 -53.41 0.92
CA ASN A 457 39.23 -52.40 -0.14
C ASN A 457 39.87 -52.98 -1.45
N PRO A 458 40.10 -52.18 -2.51
CA PRO A 458 39.42 -52.19 -3.79
C PRO A 458 40.25 -52.83 -4.93
N GLN A 459 39.63 -53.13 -6.08
CA GLN A 459 40.39 -53.38 -7.33
C GLN A 459 39.82 -52.62 -8.53
N ILE A 460 40.68 -51.78 -9.08
CA ILE A 460 40.61 -51.10 -10.37
C ILE A 460 41.13 -52.06 -11.45
N LYS A 461 40.48 -52.14 -12.61
CA LYS A 461 41.16 -52.35 -13.90
C LYS A 461 40.37 -51.77 -15.08
N LYS A 462 41.16 -51.36 -16.07
CA LYS A 462 40.98 -50.27 -17.04
C LYS A 462 40.46 -50.72 -18.41
N SER A 463 40.24 -49.69 -19.26
CA SER A 463 40.47 -49.62 -20.73
C SER A 463 39.21 -49.80 -21.59
N ASN A 464 38.93 -49.05 -22.66
CA ASN A 464 39.74 -48.17 -23.52
C ASN A 464 38.87 -47.12 -24.27
N LEU A 465 39.57 -46.18 -24.90
CA LEU A 465 39.18 -44.93 -25.57
C LEU A 465 38.19 -45.04 -26.74
N ASN A 466 37.44 -43.95 -27.03
CA ASN A 466 37.62 -43.14 -28.25
C ASN A 466 36.81 -41.82 -28.25
N ASN A 467 37.26 -40.92 -29.14
CA ASN A 467 37.16 -39.46 -29.14
C ASN A 467 35.86 -38.84 -29.69
N THR A 468 35.55 -37.65 -29.15
CA THR A 468 35.04 -36.38 -29.74
C THR A 468 33.89 -36.30 -30.77
N GLU A 469 32.85 -35.58 -30.30
CA GLU A 469 32.16 -34.39 -30.86
C GLU A 469 31.13 -34.46 -32.02
N LYS A 470 29.96 -33.86 -31.71
CA LYS A 470 28.98 -33.09 -32.54
C LYS A 470 28.18 -33.90 -33.57
N ASP A 471 26.88 -33.70 -33.83
CA ASP A 471 25.87 -32.74 -33.40
C ASP A 471 24.48 -33.29 -33.87
N ILE A 472 23.42 -32.99 -33.10
CA ILE A 472 22.00 -32.72 -33.49
C ILE A 472 21.18 -33.76 -34.32
N VAL A 473 19.96 -34.01 -33.82
CA VAL A 473 18.64 -34.20 -34.49
C VAL A 473 17.92 -35.51 -34.17
N SER A 474 16.67 -35.30 -33.72
CA SER A 474 15.52 -36.17 -33.46
C SER A 474 15.36 -37.45 -34.28
N ILE A 475 14.61 -38.44 -33.75
CA ILE A 475 13.33 -38.96 -34.29
C ILE A 475 12.87 -40.29 -33.63
N LYS A 476 11.54 -40.38 -33.37
CA LYS A 476 10.61 -41.56 -33.39
C LYS A 476 10.42 -42.54 -32.20
N ASN A 477 9.11 -42.67 -31.89
CA ASN A 477 8.25 -43.87 -31.77
C ASN A 477 8.53 -44.88 -30.63
N GLU A 478 7.57 -45.58 -30.02
CA GLU A 478 6.32 -46.16 -30.56
C GLU A 478 5.35 -46.62 -29.43
N VAL A 479 4.07 -46.21 -29.52
CA VAL A 479 2.80 -47.00 -29.55
C VAL A 479 2.54 -48.19 -28.58
N LEU A 480 1.38 -48.19 -27.86
CA LEU A 480 0.20 -49.07 -28.10
C LEU A 480 -1.02 -48.87 -27.13
N ILE A 481 -2.17 -48.40 -27.70
CA ILE A 481 -3.59 -48.92 -27.70
C ILE A 481 -4.33 -49.16 -26.33
N LYS A 482 -5.58 -48.70 -26.02
CA LYS A 482 -6.92 -48.85 -26.64
C LYS A 482 -8.03 -48.05 -25.90
N ALA A 483 -9.05 -47.49 -26.59
CA ALA A 483 -10.52 -47.58 -26.32
C ALA A 483 -11.33 -46.46 -27.02
N GLU A 484 -12.55 -46.81 -27.47
CA GLU A 484 -13.35 -46.24 -28.57
C GLU A 484 -14.34 -45.11 -28.19
N ILE A 485 -14.76 -44.31 -29.19
CA ILE A 485 -15.76 -43.24 -29.13
C ILE A 485 -16.90 -43.57 -30.12
N PRO A 486 -18.19 -43.44 -29.77
CA PRO A 486 -19.26 -43.40 -30.77
C PRO A 486 -19.76 -41.97 -31.02
N THR A 487 -19.76 -41.60 -32.30
CA THR A 487 -20.43 -40.43 -32.90
C THR A 487 -21.73 -40.87 -33.59
N ALA A 488 -22.86 -40.22 -33.30
CA ALA A 488 -23.96 -39.95 -34.25
C ALA A 488 -25.07 -39.11 -33.58
N ILE A 489 -25.49 -38.03 -34.25
CA ILE A 489 -26.67 -37.21 -33.90
C ILE A 489 -27.70 -37.42 -35.01
N PRO A 490 -28.96 -37.80 -34.72
CA PRO A 490 -30.07 -37.74 -35.68
C PRO A 490 -30.93 -36.48 -35.49
N SER A 491 -31.67 -36.14 -36.55
CA SER A 491 -32.29 -34.84 -36.81
C SER A 491 -33.84 -34.88 -36.94
N VAL A 492 -34.51 -33.78 -36.50
CA VAL A 492 -35.87 -33.25 -36.88
C VAL A 492 -37.10 -33.95 -36.22
N PRO A 493 -38.30 -33.33 -35.97
CA PRO A 493 -38.81 -31.92 -36.12
C PRO A 493 -39.45 -31.30 -34.84
N ILE A 494 -39.70 -29.97 -34.83
CA ILE A 494 -40.59 -29.31 -33.85
C ILE A 494 -41.68 -28.51 -34.58
N ALA A 495 -42.94 -28.79 -34.22
CA ALA A 495 -44.15 -28.03 -34.58
C ALA A 495 -44.54 -27.06 -33.44
N PRO A 496 -45.37 -26.02 -33.69
CA PRO A 496 -45.39 -24.80 -32.90
C PRO A 496 -46.32 -24.88 -31.68
N VAL A 497 -45.93 -24.23 -30.58
CA VAL A 497 -46.80 -23.97 -29.43
C VAL A 497 -46.77 -22.47 -29.11
N GLU A 498 -47.97 -21.95 -28.87
CA GLU A 498 -48.34 -20.54 -28.80
C GLU A 498 -47.82 -19.79 -27.56
N LYS A 499 -47.79 -18.47 -27.73
CA LYS A 499 -47.37 -17.41 -26.80
C LYS A 499 -48.19 -17.40 -25.51
N ASN A 500 -47.54 -17.06 -24.38
CA ASN A 500 -47.92 -15.86 -23.61
C ASN A 500 -46.96 -15.49 -22.46
N ILE A 501 -46.60 -14.19 -22.48
CA ILE A 501 -46.32 -13.26 -21.37
C ILE A 501 -45.02 -13.46 -20.55
N VAL A 502 -43.95 -12.75 -20.94
CA VAL A 502 -43.07 -12.01 -20.01
C VAL A 502 -42.58 -10.73 -20.70
N SER A 503 -42.72 -9.60 -20.00
CA SER A 503 -42.40 -8.22 -20.37
C SER A 503 -40.94 -7.99 -20.80
N GLU A 504 -40.75 -7.37 -21.97
CA GLU A 504 -39.46 -6.93 -22.50
C GLU A 504 -38.91 -5.68 -21.78
N ILE A 505 -37.67 -5.77 -21.29
CA ILE A 505 -36.82 -4.60 -20.99
C ILE A 505 -36.04 -4.29 -22.26
N LYS A 506 -36.32 -3.14 -22.88
CA LYS A 506 -35.59 -2.63 -24.07
C LYS A 506 -34.13 -2.33 -23.72
N LYS A 507 -33.19 -2.92 -24.48
CA LYS A 507 -31.79 -2.45 -24.58
C LYS A 507 -31.77 -1.15 -25.39
N GLU A 508 -31.29 -0.06 -24.80
CA GLU A 508 -31.01 1.17 -25.55
C GLU A 508 -29.81 0.96 -26.50
N GLU A 509 -30.03 1.22 -27.79
CA GLU A 509 -28.99 1.23 -28.82
C GLU A 509 -28.15 2.52 -28.70
N LYS A 510 -26.82 2.37 -28.58
CA LYS A 510 -25.90 3.53 -28.52
C LYS A 510 -25.87 4.27 -29.86
N LYS A 511 -26.14 5.58 -29.86
CA LYS A 511 -26.01 6.45 -31.03
C LYS A 511 -24.56 6.48 -31.54
N MET A 512 -24.40 6.15 -32.82
CA MET A 512 -23.15 6.29 -33.57
C MET A 512 -23.20 7.58 -34.40
N TYR A 513 -22.06 8.25 -34.55
CA TYR A 513 -21.90 9.49 -35.30
C TYR A 513 -20.97 9.24 -36.50
N ASP A 514 -21.35 9.74 -37.67
CA ASP A 514 -20.51 9.67 -38.86
C ASP A 514 -19.35 10.69 -38.75
N ALA A 515 -18.15 10.25 -39.12
CA ALA A 515 -16.92 11.04 -39.13
C ALA A 515 -16.04 10.64 -40.33
N ILE A 516 -15.02 11.45 -40.62
CA ILE A 516 -14.03 11.15 -41.66
C ILE A 516 -12.68 10.90 -40.97
N CYS A 517 -12.03 9.79 -41.33
CA CYS A 517 -10.71 9.46 -40.79
C CYS A 517 -9.68 10.48 -41.26
N SER A 518 -9.02 11.18 -40.33
CA SER A 518 -8.03 12.23 -40.63
C SER A 518 -6.71 11.71 -41.22
N SER A 519 -6.56 10.41 -41.44
CA SER A 519 -5.34 9.80 -41.98
C SER A 519 -5.53 9.09 -43.32
N CYS A 520 -6.73 8.61 -43.63
CA CYS A 520 -7.03 7.89 -44.88
C CYS A 520 -8.28 8.43 -45.60
N ASP A 521 -8.92 9.47 -45.06
CA ASP A 521 -10.13 10.13 -45.59
C ASP A 521 -11.36 9.22 -45.80
N GLU A 522 -11.36 8.01 -45.22
CA GLU A 522 -12.52 7.12 -45.25
C GLU A 522 -13.61 7.54 -44.25
N LYS A 523 -14.87 7.31 -44.63
CA LYS A 523 -16.04 7.53 -43.76
C LYS A 523 -16.12 6.44 -42.69
N ILE A 524 -16.16 6.85 -41.43
CA ILE A 524 -16.16 5.96 -40.25
C ILE A 524 -17.30 6.34 -39.30
N GLN A 525 -17.69 5.42 -38.42
CA GLN A 525 -18.66 5.69 -37.36
C GLN A 525 -18.01 5.61 -35.99
N VAL A 526 -18.23 6.65 -35.18
CA VAL A 526 -17.66 6.77 -33.82
C VAL A 526 -18.76 7.00 -32.77
N PRO A 527 -18.61 6.47 -31.55
CA PRO A 527 -19.64 6.55 -30.51
C PRO A 527 -19.67 7.92 -29.78
N PHE A 528 -19.00 8.93 -30.32
CA PHE A 528 -18.90 10.28 -29.76
C PHE A 528 -19.03 11.31 -30.90
N ALA A 529 -19.55 12.50 -30.59
CA ALA A 529 -19.67 13.58 -31.58
C ALA A 529 -18.26 14.10 -31.97
N PRO A 530 -17.90 14.13 -33.28
CA PRO A 530 -16.59 14.60 -33.72
C PRO A 530 -16.36 16.09 -33.41
N ASP A 531 -15.20 16.45 -32.87
CA ASP A 531 -14.77 17.83 -32.59
C ASP A 531 -13.77 18.30 -33.66
N PRO A 532 -13.97 19.46 -34.32
CA PRO A 532 -13.07 19.97 -35.37
C PRO A 532 -11.63 20.24 -34.90
N LYS A 533 -11.35 20.34 -33.60
CA LYS A 533 -9.98 20.50 -33.07
C LYS A 533 -9.24 19.18 -32.87
N ARG A 534 -9.92 18.03 -32.94
CA ARG A 534 -9.34 16.72 -32.64
C ARG A 534 -9.47 15.78 -33.84
N PRO A 535 -8.35 15.27 -34.37
CA PRO A 535 -8.41 14.33 -35.49
C PRO A 535 -9.09 13.04 -35.05
N THR A 536 -9.94 12.51 -35.92
CA THR A 536 -10.71 11.27 -35.69
C THR A 536 -10.13 10.19 -36.60
N PHE A 537 -9.92 8.96 -36.11
CA PHE A 537 -9.22 7.93 -36.87
C PHE A 537 -10.05 6.65 -37.01
N CYS A 538 -9.89 5.94 -38.13
CA CYS A 538 -10.39 4.57 -38.26
C CYS A 538 -9.60 3.62 -37.33
N LYS A 539 -10.12 2.42 -37.12
CA LYS A 539 -9.54 1.43 -36.19
C LYS A 539 -8.09 1.06 -36.53
N GLU A 540 -7.71 1.13 -37.80
CA GLU A 540 -6.38 0.79 -38.28
C GLU A 540 -5.41 1.98 -38.13
N CYS A 541 -5.77 3.15 -38.68
CA CYS A 541 -4.96 4.37 -38.56
C CYS A 541 -4.78 4.84 -37.10
N LEU A 542 -5.73 4.54 -36.21
CA LEU A 542 -5.61 4.84 -34.78
C LEU A 542 -4.43 4.10 -34.14
N LYS A 543 -4.21 2.82 -34.50
CA LYS A 543 -3.09 2.03 -33.97
C LYS A 543 -1.75 2.58 -34.46
N GLU A 544 -1.71 3.04 -35.70
CA GLU A 544 -0.50 3.59 -36.32
C GLU A 544 -0.13 4.96 -35.73
N TYR A 545 -1.14 5.83 -35.54
CA TYR A 545 -0.97 7.12 -34.84
C TYR A 545 -0.48 6.95 -33.39
N GLN A 546 -1.01 5.96 -32.66
CA GLN A 546 -0.57 5.64 -31.30
C GLN A 546 0.89 5.15 -31.26
N ARG A 547 1.30 4.32 -32.23
CA ARG A 547 2.70 3.87 -32.36
C ARG A 547 3.64 5.03 -32.67
N ALA A 548 3.26 5.91 -33.58
CA ALA A 548 4.07 7.08 -33.94
C ALA A 548 4.25 8.08 -32.78
N ARG A 549 3.21 8.29 -31.94
CA ARG A 549 3.36 9.09 -30.71
C ARG A 549 4.28 8.44 -29.69
N ALA A 550 4.20 7.11 -29.52
CA ALA A 550 5.04 6.39 -28.56
C ALA A 550 6.53 6.45 -28.94
N ILE A 551 6.87 6.37 -30.24
CA ILE A 551 8.24 6.49 -30.73
C ILE A 551 8.77 7.92 -30.52
N ASN A 552 8.00 8.94 -30.89
CA ASN A 552 8.39 10.34 -30.68
C ASN A 552 8.58 10.70 -29.20
N GLN A 553 7.83 10.05 -28.31
CA GLN A 553 7.97 10.25 -26.87
C GLN A 553 9.26 9.60 -26.35
N LYS A 554 9.60 8.38 -26.80
CA LYS A 554 10.88 7.72 -26.49
C LYS A 554 12.09 8.50 -27.04
N GLU A 555 12.03 9.01 -28.27
CA GLU A 555 13.13 9.81 -28.83
C GLU A 555 13.35 11.15 -28.08
N LYS A 556 12.27 11.75 -27.54
CA LYS A 556 12.37 12.94 -26.68
C LYS A 556 13.01 12.61 -25.33
N GLU A 557 12.68 11.45 -24.76
CA GLU A 557 13.26 10.96 -23.50
C GLU A 557 14.75 10.61 -23.66
N GLU A 558 15.13 9.98 -24.78
CA GLU A 558 16.52 9.64 -25.09
C GLU A 558 17.39 10.89 -25.35
N LYS A 559 16.88 11.88 -26.09
CA LYS A 559 17.58 13.16 -26.32
C LYS A 559 17.79 13.96 -25.04
N GLN A 560 16.85 13.91 -24.10
CA GLN A 560 17.00 14.54 -22.78
C GLN A 560 18.05 13.83 -21.90
N SER A 561 18.17 12.49 -22.02
CA SER A 561 19.18 11.72 -21.29
C SER A 561 20.62 11.97 -21.75
N TYR A 562 20.82 12.24 -23.04
CA TYR A 562 22.14 12.49 -23.63
C TYR A 562 22.73 13.87 -23.27
N VAL A 563 21.87 14.88 -23.11
CA VAL A 563 22.28 16.23 -22.67
C VAL A 563 22.71 16.22 -21.20
N ALA A 564 22.01 15.45 -20.35
CA ALA A 564 22.34 15.34 -18.92
C ALA A 564 23.69 14.65 -18.63
N LYS A 565 24.19 13.80 -19.52
CA LYS A 565 25.48 13.08 -19.35
C LYS A 565 26.72 13.89 -19.72
N ARG A 566 26.58 14.99 -20.49
CA ARG A 566 27.74 15.83 -20.87
C ARG A 566 28.08 16.92 -19.86
N GLU A 567 27.18 17.25 -18.93
CA GLU A 567 27.40 18.30 -17.93
C GLU A 567 28.12 17.81 -16.66
N ILE A 568 28.44 16.52 -16.56
CA ILE A 568 29.08 15.91 -15.37
C ILE A 568 30.40 15.24 -15.78
N ALA A 569 31.45 16.04 -15.97
CA ALA A 569 32.83 15.56 -15.97
C ALA A 569 33.70 16.54 -15.16
N PRO A 570 34.13 16.19 -13.92
CA PRO A 570 35.00 17.05 -13.13
C PRO A 570 36.47 16.84 -13.51
N LYS A 571 37.21 17.95 -13.62
CA LYS A 571 38.68 17.99 -13.67
C LYS A 571 39.23 17.70 -12.28
N TYR A 572 40.17 16.75 -12.18
CA TYR A 572 40.93 16.48 -10.96
C TYR A 572 42.06 17.51 -10.76
N SER A 573 42.22 18.00 -9.53
CA SER A 573 43.48 18.52 -8.99
C SER A 573 43.76 17.86 -7.65
N GLN A 574 45.00 17.41 -7.49
CA GLN A 574 45.57 16.72 -6.35
C GLN A 574 45.61 17.61 -5.08
N ASN A 575 45.43 17.03 -3.89
CA ASN A 575 46.46 17.00 -2.83
C ASN A 575 45.97 16.37 -1.51
N GLU A 576 46.77 15.41 -1.07
CA GLU A 576 47.35 15.17 0.27
C GLU A 576 46.51 14.69 1.47
N GLU A 577 47.18 13.77 2.18
CA GLU A 577 46.75 12.86 3.22
C GLU A 577 46.69 13.52 4.62
N GLY A 578 45.85 12.96 5.49
CA GLY A 578 45.87 13.23 6.93
C GLY A 578 44.98 12.26 7.69
N GLN A 579 45.59 11.21 8.25
CA GLN A 579 44.95 10.28 9.20
C GLN A 579 44.64 10.98 10.53
N GLN A 580 43.47 10.71 11.13
CA GLN A 580 43.33 10.63 12.59
C GLN A 580 42.06 9.87 13.00
N ASN A 581 42.24 8.97 13.97
CA ASN A 581 41.23 8.18 14.66
C ASN A 581 40.35 9.06 15.58
N SER A 582 39.02 8.93 15.51
CA SER A 582 38.13 9.26 16.63
C SER A 582 36.81 8.50 16.58
N LYS A 583 36.31 8.15 17.78
CA LYS A 583 35.05 7.45 18.09
C LYS A 583 33.83 8.16 17.47
N PRO A 584 32.68 7.47 17.24
CA PRO A 584 31.56 8.06 16.54
C PRO A 584 30.86 9.14 17.40
N ASP A 585 30.90 10.37 16.92
CA ASP A 585 30.11 11.49 17.42
C ASP A 585 28.68 11.40 16.89
N VAL A 586 27.72 11.43 17.81
CA VAL A 586 26.31 11.68 17.52
C VAL A 586 26.20 13.12 17.03
N ILE A 587 25.84 13.33 15.76
CA ILE A 587 25.56 14.68 15.23
C ILE A 587 24.22 15.15 15.80
N VAL A 588 24.26 15.67 17.03
CA VAL A 588 23.25 16.60 17.53
C VAL A 588 23.63 17.97 17.01
N SER A 589 22.72 18.61 16.27
CA SER A 589 22.84 20.03 15.89
C SER A 589 23.24 20.86 17.12
N ALA A 590 24.40 21.51 17.09
CA ALA A 590 24.91 22.33 18.20
C ALA A 590 24.03 23.58 18.50
N ASP A 591 23.06 23.87 17.63
CA ASP A 591 22.11 24.94 17.83
C ASP A 591 21.00 24.56 18.82
N LYS A 592 20.88 25.35 19.89
CA LYS A 592 19.75 25.28 20.83
C LYS A 592 18.43 25.50 20.07
N PRO A 593 17.41 24.65 20.24
CA PRO A 593 16.08 24.87 19.68
C PRO A 593 15.47 26.16 20.26
N MET A 594 14.74 26.93 19.46
CA MET A 594 14.20 28.23 19.85
C MET A 594 12.96 28.14 20.76
N SER A 595 12.75 29.17 21.59
CA SER A 595 11.53 29.40 22.38
C SER A 595 10.65 30.50 21.78
N LEU A 596 9.33 30.35 21.88
CA LEU A 596 8.30 31.21 21.29
C LEU A 596 8.38 32.70 21.67
N SER A 597 8.88 33.05 22.85
CA SER A 597 8.95 34.45 23.34
C SER A 597 9.81 35.38 22.47
N GLN A 598 10.59 34.84 21.53
CA GLN A 598 11.47 35.63 20.65
C GLN A 598 10.86 35.93 19.27
N MET A 599 9.70 35.36 18.93
CA MET A 599 9.11 35.41 17.57
C MET A 599 7.97 36.42 17.38
N SER A 600 7.37 36.95 18.46
CA SER A 600 6.06 37.64 18.45
C SER A 600 5.95 39.00 17.76
N HIS A 601 7.02 39.56 17.17
CA HIS A 601 7.03 40.97 16.74
C HIS A 601 7.36 41.25 15.25
N ILE A 602 7.51 40.26 14.35
CA ILE A 602 7.80 40.53 12.92
C ILE A 602 7.13 39.51 11.98
N ALA A 603 6.68 39.98 10.82
CA ALA A 603 5.99 39.19 9.80
C ALA A 603 6.87 38.10 9.15
N PRO A 604 6.30 36.92 8.84
CA PRO A 604 7.00 35.80 8.21
C PRO A 604 7.36 36.05 6.74
N LYS A 605 8.43 35.37 6.29
CA LYS A 605 9.01 35.56 4.96
C LYS A 605 8.22 34.74 3.93
N LYS A 606 7.54 35.42 3.01
CA LYS A 606 6.95 34.80 1.83
C LYS A 606 8.04 34.40 0.84
N PHE A 607 7.98 33.18 0.30
CA PHE A 607 8.91 32.77 -0.76
C PHE A 607 8.54 33.52 -2.04
N LYS A 608 9.49 34.25 -2.62
CA LYS A 608 9.28 34.90 -3.91
C LYS A 608 9.26 33.83 -5.00
N SER A 609 8.27 33.91 -5.90
CA SER A 609 8.20 33.04 -7.08
C SER A 609 9.46 33.19 -7.92
N LEU A 610 10.10 32.06 -8.26
CA LEU A 610 11.28 32.02 -9.15
C LEU A 610 10.93 32.20 -10.64
N ARG A 611 9.64 32.38 -10.98
CA ARG A 611 9.27 32.73 -12.36
C ARG A 611 9.70 34.17 -12.63
N LYS A 612 10.82 34.34 -13.35
CA LYS A 612 11.07 35.60 -14.08
C LYS A 612 9.86 35.83 -14.98
N LYS A 613 9.06 36.87 -14.69
CA LYS A 613 8.11 37.38 -15.69
C LYS A 613 8.95 37.70 -16.92
N SER A 614 8.52 37.24 -18.10
CA SER A 614 9.06 37.75 -19.36
C SER A 614 8.94 39.27 -19.31
N GLU A 615 10.05 40.00 -19.36
CA GLU A 615 10.03 41.44 -19.55
C GLU A 615 9.37 41.69 -20.91
N VAL A 616 8.09 42.08 -20.88
CA VAL A 616 7.41 42.53 -22.09
C VAL A 616 8.07 43.84 -22.45
N ASN A 617 8.78 43.86 -23.59
CA ASN A 617 9.37 45.07 -24.12
C ASN A 617 8.24 46.03 -24.52
N LEU A 618 7.90 46.96 -23.64
CA LEU A 618 6.84 47.95 -23.84
C LEU A 618 7.09 48.84 -25.07
N THR A 619 8.34 48.92 -25.52
CA THR A 619 8.76 49.63 -26.73
C THR A 619 8.28 48.90 -27.99
N ASP A 620 8.39 47.57 -28.03
CA ASP A 620 7.94 46.77 -29.17
C ASP A 620 6.41 46.74 -29.28
N VAL A 621 5.72 46.68 -28.14
CA VAL A 621 4.26 46.77 -28.08
C VAL A 621 3.78 48.16 -28.54
N ARG A 622 4.46 49.25 -28.14
CA ARG A 622 4.16 50.60 -28.63
C ARG A 622 4.43 50.76 -30.12
N ASN A 623 5.50 50.14 -30.63
CA ASN A 623 5.82 50.17 -32.06
C ASN A 623 4.77 49.41 -32.89
N LEU A 624 4.28 48.27 -32.40
CA LEU A 624 3.19 47.50 -33.01
C LEU A 624 1.86 48.28 -33.03
N ILE A 625 1.53 48.99 -31.95
CA ILE A 625 0.34 49.84 -31.86
C ILE A 625 0.44 51.04 -32.82
N ASN A 626 1.63 51.62 -32.97
CA ASN A 626 1.84 52.73 -33.91
C ASN A 626 1.84 52.27 -35.37
N GLN A 627 2.34 51.07 -35.67
CA GLN A 627 2.24 50.47 -37.00
C GLN A 627 0.80 50.16 -37.40
N THR A 628 -0.02 49.68 -36.46
CA THR A 628 -1.45 49.42 -36.72
C THR A 628 -2.26 50.71 -36.87
N LYS A 629 -1.92 51.79 -36.16
CA LYS A 629 -2.53 53.11 -36.37
C LYS A 629 -2.17 53.74 -37.73
N ASN A 630 -0.93 53.55 -38.20
CA ASN A 630 -0.52 54.08 -39.50
C ASN A 630 -1.11 53.30 -40.69
N ASN A 631 -1.43 52.01 -40.52
CA ASN A 631 -2.09 51.21 -41.55
C ASN A 631 -3.61 51.46 -41.67
N GLN A 632 -4.24 52.15 -40.69
CA GLN A 632 -5.66 52.53 -40.75
C GLN A 632 -5.89 53.94 -41.34
N GLY A 633 -4.84 54.61 -41.81
CA GLY A 633 -4.93 55.95 -42.42
C GLY A 633 -4.85 55.98 -43.95
N ASN A 634 -4.80 54.82 -44.62
CA ASN A 634 -4.74 54.69 -46.09
C ASN A 634 -5.74 53.64 -46.61
N GLU A 635 -6.99 53.73 -46.16
CA GLU A 635 -8.17 53.19 -46.87
C GLU A 635 -9.21 54.29 -47.08
#